data_AF-A0A8J8WKY3-F1
#
_entry.id   AF-A0A8J8WKY3-F1
#
_cell.length_a   1.000
_cell.length_b   1.000
_cell.length_c   1.000
_cell.angle_alpha   90.00
_cell.angle_beta   90.00
_cell.angle_gamma   90.00
#
_symmetry.space_group_name_H-M   'P 1'
#
loop_
_entity.id
_entity.type
_entity.pdbx_description
1 polymer ?
#
loop_
_entity_poly.entity_id
_entity_poly.type
_entity_poly.pdbx_seq_one_letter_code
_entity_poly.pdbx_strand_id
1 'polypeptide(L)'
;MGVQEEMDEHRATLKPGPPRDLIDGYLMEMDNKKDDPDTTCSKMDLAFLLINLFFAGSETTTSTLTWLLYYLATHPRVQDKLQAEIDLVLPEGQQATLDDKPRLPYTEAVIHETLRKSCLVPIGLQQGAVLNGAIFTIHHDTRYWDNPDEFLPERWLNDEGKFVTKKEGFLPFGIDPDRDHLASPRRVAATNRHASD
;
A
#
# COMPACT_ATOMS: atom_id res chain seq x y z
N MET A 1 -20.39 -16.30 8.85
CA MET A 1 -19.23 -17.09 9.26
C MET A 1 -18.36 -16.20 10.12
N GLY A 2 -18.16 -16.56 11.39
CA GLY A 2 -17.39 -15.76 12.35
C GLY A 2 -15.90 -16.11 12.32
N VAL A 3 -15.02 -15.17 12.71
CA VAL A 3 -13.56 -15.39 12.80
C VAL A 3 -13.21 -16.63 13.63
N GLN A 4 -13.98 -16.90 14.69
CA GLN A 4 -13.79 -18.07 15.53
C GLN A 4 -14.10 -19.39 14.79
N GLU A 5 -15.16 -19.43 13.99
CA GLU A 5 -15.53 -20.62 13.20
C GLU A 5 -14.41 -20.96 12.20
N GLU A 6 -13.88 -19.95 11.50
CA GLU A 6 -12.75 -20.11 10.57
C GLU A 6 -11.50 -20.67 11.27
N MET A 7 -11.16 -20.13 12.45
CA MET A 7 -9.99 -20.60 13.21
C MET A 7 -10.14 -22.06 13.66
N ASP A 8 -11.35 -22.46 14.07
CA ASP A 8 -11.62 -23.83 14.51
C ASP A 8 -11.59 -24.81 13.33
N GLU A 9 -12.09 -24.41 12.16
CA GLU A 9 -11.97 -25.19 10.92
C GLU A 9 -10.51 -25.35 10.48
N HIS A 10 -9.70 -24.29 10.56
CA HIS A 10 -8.27 -24.37 10.23
C HIS A 10 -7.54 -25.29 11.19
N ARG A 11 -7.82 -25.21 12.51
CA ARG A 11 -7.24 -26.13 13.50
C ARG A 11 -7.63 -27.58 13.24
N ALA A 12 -8.87 -27.85 12.84
CA ALA A 12 -9.35 -29.20 12.54
C ALA A 12 -8.74 -29.80 11.25
N THR A 13 -8.37 -28.95 10.29
CA THR A 13 -7.87 -29.35 8.96
C THR A 13 -6.38 -29.12 8.77
N LEU A 14 -5.67 -28.68 9.81
CA LEU A 14 -4.24 -28.34 9.78
C LEU A 14 -3.40 -29.57 9.39
N LYS A 15 -2.54 -29.41 8.38
CA LYS A 15 -1.65 -30.48 7.90
C LYS A 15 -0.18 -30.11 8.12
N PRO A 16 0.70 -31.10 8.38
CA PRO A 16 2.14 -30.87 8.36
C PRO A 16 2.59 -30.41 6.97
N GLY A 17 3.39 -29.36 6.90
CA GLY A 17 3.91 -28.81 5.64
C GLY A 17 3.81 -27.28 5.59
N PRO A 18 3.94 -26.68 4.39
CA PRO A 18 3.75 -25.25 4.22
C PRO A 18 2.33 -24.83 4.63
N PRO A 19 2.17 -23.71 5.34
CA PRO A 19 0.85 -23.22 5.74
C PRO A 19 0.03 -22.83 4.51
N ARG A 20 -1.29 -23.08 4.54
CA ARG A 20 -2.21 -22.70 3.45
C ARG A 20 -2.38 -21.19 3.34
N ASP A 21 -2.36 -20.51 4.48
CA ASP A 21 -2.66 -19.10 4.64
C ASP A 21 -2.09 -18.57 5.97
N LEU A 22 -2.45 -17.33 6.32
CA LEU A 22 -2.03 -16.68 7.56
C LEU A 22 -2.51 -17.40 8.82
N ILE A 23 -3.71 -17.99 8.81
CA ILE A 23 -4.31 -18.66 9.98
C ILE A 23 -3.49 -19.90 10.28
N ASP A 24 -3.25 -20.74 9.27
CA ASP A 24 -2.39 -21.93 9.40
C ASP A 24 -0.99 -21.57 9.87
N GLY A 25 -0.36 -20.56 9.27
CA GLY A 25 0.98 -20.12 9.63
C GLY A 25 1.06 -19.67 11.09
N TYR A 26 0.05 -18.93 11.55
CA TYR A 26 -0.03 -18.49 12.94
C TYR A 26 -0.28 -19.66 13.89
N LEU A 27 -1.18 -20.58 13.56
CA LEU A 27 -1.47 -21.77 14.38
C LEU A 27 -0.25 -22.68 14.52
N MET A 28 0.53 -22.86 13.44
CA MET A 28 1.80 -23.59 13.49
C MET A 28 2.82 -22.89 14.39
N GLU A 29 2.92 -21.56 14.30
CA GLU A 29 3.80 -20.76 15.16
C GLU A 29 3.40 -20.84 16.64
N MET A 30 2.09 -20.83 16.93
CA MET A 30 1.57 -21.05 18.28
C MET A 30 2.00 -22.42 18.83
N ASP A 31 1.89 -23.48 18.02
CA ASP A 31 2.29 -24.83 18.44
C ASP A 31 3.81 -24.93 18.65
N ASN A 32 4.63 -24.17 17.90
CA ASN A 32 6.09 -24.09 18.07
C ASN A 32 6.49 -23.34 19.35
N LYS A 33 5.72 -22.33 19.76
CA LYS A 33 6.01 -21.47 20.92
C LYS A 33 5.24 -21.83 22.18
N LYS A 34 4.56 -22.98 22.22
CA LYS A 34 3.70 -23.39 23.34
C LYS A 34 4.41 -23.49 24.70
N ASP A 35 5.72 -23.76 24.69
CA ASP A 35 6.54 -23.95 25.89
C ASP A 35 7.32 -22.68 26.26
N ASP A 36 7.17 -21.60 25.49
CA ASP A 36 7.79 -20.30 25.73
C ASP A 36 6.90 -19.44 26.64
N PRO A 37 7.31 -19.17 27.90
CA PRO A 37 6.52 -18.37 28.83
C PRO A 37 6.38 -16.90 28.42
N ASP A 38 7.23 -16.40 27.52
CA ASP A 38 7.24 -15.02 27.04
C ASP A 38 6.52 -14.88 25.68
N THR A 39 5.80 -15.92 25.23
CA THR A 39 5.10 -15.90 23.94
C THR A 39 3.96 -14.87 23.91
N THR A 40 3.97 -14.04 22.87
CA THR A 40 2.87 -13.11 22.55
C THR A 40 1.94 -13.67 21.48
N CYS A 41 1.92 -15.00 21.31
CA CYS A 41 1.24 -15.69 20.23
C CYS A 41 0.00 -16.42 20.75
N SER A 42 -1.10 -15.68 20.93
CA SER A 42 -2.36 -16.25 21.44
C SER A 42 -3.46 -16.34 20.37
N LYS A 43 -4.50 -17.15 20.63
CA LYS A 43 -5.69 -17.18 19.78
C LYS A 43 -6.38 -15.81 19.71
N MET A 44 -6.34 -15.05 20.80
CA MET A 44 -6.94 -13.71 20.83
C MET A 44 -6.17 -12.75 19.92
N ASP A 45 -4.84 -12.85 19.92
CA ASP A 45 -3.97 -12.04 19.05
C ASP A 45 -4.20 -12.40 17.57
N LEU A 46 -4.39 -13.68 17.24
CA LEU A 46 -4.78 -14.11 15.90
C LEU A 46 -6.14 -13.53 15.50
N ALA A 47 -7.15 -13.58 16.38
CA ALA A 47 -8.45 -13.00 16.09
C ALA A 47 -8.35 -11.47 15.84
N PHE A 48 -7.60 -10.75 16.68
CA PHE A 48 -7.35 -9.32 16.47
C PHE A 48 -6.58 -9.03 15.19
N LEU A 49 -5.57 -9.84 14.86
CA LEU A 49 -4.80 -9.71 13.62
C LEU A 49 -5.71 -9.86 12.39
N LEU A 50 -6.57 -10.88 12.37
CA LEU A 50 -7.50 -11.12 11.26
C LEU A 50 -8.48 -9.95 11.12
N ILE A 51 -9.11 -9.53 12.22
CA ILE A 51 -10.04 -8.38 12.21
C ILE A 51 -9.34 -7.13 11.69
N ASN A 52 -8.14 -6.80 12.21
CA ASN A 52 -7.39 -5.64 11.74
C ASN A 52 -7.04 -5.73 10.26
N LEU A 53 -6.61 -6.89 9.77
CA LEU A 53 -6.25 -7.08 8.37
C LEU A 53 -7.45 -6.86 7.44
N PHE A 54 -8.62 -7.41 7.81
CA PHE A 54 -9.85 -7.22 7.05
C PHE A 54 -10.28 -5.75 7.04
N PHE A 55 -10.35 -5.09 8.20
CA PHE A 55 -10.74 -3.67 8.25
C PHE A 55 -9.76 -2.78 7.49
N ALA A 56 -8.46 -2.92 7.77
CA ALA A 56 -7.42 -2.10 7.15
C ALA A 56 -7.37 -2.27 5.63
N GLY A 57 -7.51 -3.50 5.13
CA GLY A 57 -7.43 -3.81 3.70
C GLY A 57 -8.73 -3.56 2.92
N SER A 58 -9.90 -3.80 3.51
CA SER A 58 -11.18 -3.73 2.80
C SER A 58 -11.68 -2.30 2.61
N GLU A 59 -11.76 -1.50 3.68
CA GLU A 59 -12.37 -0.17 3.62
C GLU A 59 -11.52 0.78 2.77
N THR A 60 -10.22 0.84 3.04
CA THR A 60 -9.29 1.74 2.34
C THR A 60 -9.22 1.46 0.84
N THR A 61 -9.12 0.19 0.43
CA THR A 61 -9.08 -0.22 -0.97
C THR A 61 -10.40 0.08 -1.67
N THR A 62 -11.54 -0.22 -1.03
CA THR A 62 -12.88 0.06 -1.59
C THR A 62 -13.09 1.55 -1.81
N SER A 63 -12.71 2.38 -0.85
CA SER A 63 -12.80 3.83 -1.00
C SER A 63 -11.86 4.34 -2.10
N THR A 64 -10.65 3.78 -2.24
CA THR A 64 -9.70 4.16 -3.30
C THR A 64 -10.29 3.88 -4.67
N LEU A 65 -10.84 2.68 -4.88
CA LEU A 65 -11.48 2.31 -6.14
C LEU A 65 -12.71 3.18 -6.42
N THR A 66 -13.46 3.55 -5.39
CA THR A 66 -14.61 4.45 -5.53
C THR A 66 -14.18 5.82 -6.03
N TRP A 67 -13.11 6.39 -5.46
CA TRP A 67 -12.53 7.66 -5.94
C TRP A 67 -11.95 7.54 -7.35
N LEU A 68 -11.29 6.42 -7.66
CA LEU A 68 -10.78 6.16 -9.01
C LEU A 68 -11.93 6.24 -10.03
N LEU A 69 -13.02 5.51 -9.79
CA LEU A 69 -14.19 5.51 -10.66
C LEU A 69 -14.84 6.90 -10.75
N TYR A 70 -14.92 7.61 -9.63
CA TYR A 70 -15.42 8.99 -9.62
C TYR A 70 -14.55 9.93 -10.48
N TYR A 71 -13.22 9.85 -10.36
CA TYR A 71 -12.33 10.70 -11.15
C TYR A 71 -12.37 10.36 -12.63
N LEU A 72 -12.45 9.07 -13.00
CA LEU A 72 -12.61 8.66 -14.39
C LEU A 72 -13.94 9.18 -14.97
N ALA A 73 -15.05 9.02 -14.24
CA ALA A 73 -16.36 9.49 -14.67
C ALA A 73 -16.46 11.03 -14.81
N THR A 74 -15.71 11.77 -14.00
CA THR A 74 -15.69 13.25 -14.04
C THR A 74 -14.62 13.82 -14.96
N HIS A 75 -13.67 13.01 -15.43
CA HIS A 75 -12.60 13.40 -16.35
C HIS A 75 -12.56 12.47 -17.58
N PRO A 76 -13.52 12.58 -18.52
CA PRO A 76 -13.62 11.67 -19.67
C PRO A 76 -12.35 11.55 -20.50
N ARG A 77 -11.61 12.66 -20.67
CA ARG A 77 -10.32 12.64 -21.38
C ARG A 77 -9.27 11.74 -20.70
N VAL A 78 -9.27 11.69 -19.37
CA VAL A 78 -8.37 10.81 -18.62
C VAL A 78 -8.80 9.36 -18.81
N GLN A 79 -10.12 9.10 -18.73
CA GLN A 79 -10.68 7.77 -18.95
C GLN A 79 -10.35 7.25 -20.36
N ASP A 80 -10.59 8.05 -21.41
CA ASP A 80 -10.32 7.66 -22.80
C ASP A 80 -8.84 7.32 -23.01
N LYS A 81 -7.93 8.11 -22.43
CA LYS A 81 -6.48 7.89 -22.54
C LYS A 81 -6.02 6.64 -21.77
N LEU A 82 -6.60 6.39 -20.58
CA LEU A 82 -6.33 5.18 -19.81
C LEU A 82 -6.85 3.94 -20.54
N GLN A 83 -8.05 4.00 -21.09
CA GLN A 83 -8.62 2.90 -21.88
C GLN A 83 -7.79 2.63 -23.13
N ALA A 84 -7.35 3.66 -23.85
CA ALA A 84 -6.51 3.49 -25.03
C ALA A 84 -5.16 2.82 -24.71
N GLU A 85 -4.55 3.12 -23.55
CA GLU A 85 -3.34 2.44 -23.10
C GLU A 85 -3.62 0.95 -22.79
N ILE A 86 -4.70 0.66 -22.07
CA ILE A 86 -5.10 -0.71 -21.73
C ILE A 86 -5.37 -1.52 -23.00
N ASP A 87 -6.16 -1.00 -23.94
CA ASP A 87 -6.50 -1.68 -25.19
C ASP A 87 -5.26 -1.97 -26.06
N LEU A 88 -4.25 -1.09 -26.00
CA LEU A 88 -2.97 -1.28 -26.70
C LEU A 88 -2.11 -2.38 -26.06
N VAL A 89 -2.04 -2.42 -24.73
CA VAL A 89 -1.14 -3.30 -23.96
C VAL A 89 -1.74 -4.69 -23.74
N LEU A 90 -3.06 -4.74 -23.58
CA LEU A 90 -3.90 -5.91 -23.26
C LEU A 90 -5.03 -6.06 -24.28
N PRO A 91 -4.69 -6.37 -25.56
CA PRO A 91 -5.70 -6.49 -26.61
C PRO A 91 -6.68 -7.64 -26.32
N GLU A 92 -7.89 -7.51 -26.86
CA GLU A 92 -8.93 -8.56 -26.80
C GLU A 92 -9.39 -8.94 -25.37
N GLY A 93 -9.19 -8.06 -24.39
CA GLY A 93 -9.63 -8.29 -23.01
C GLY A 93 -8.79 -9.32 -22.26
N GLN A 94 -7.52 -9.44 -22.61
CA GLN A 94 -6.55 -10.24 -21.85
C GLN A 94 -6.52 -9.80 -20.38
N GLN A 95 -6.39 -10.79 -19.49
CA GLN A 95 -6.32 -10.52 -18.06
C GLN A 95 -4.95 -9.90 -17.72
N ALA A 96 -4.99 -8.73 -17.07
CA ALA A 96 -3.79 -8.03 -16.63
C ALA A 96 -3.02 -8.86 -15.58
N THR A 97 -1.70 -8.80 -15.67
CA THR A 97 -0.74 -9.37 -14.73
C THR A 97 0.20 -8.29 -14.19
N LEU A 98 0.94 -8.59 -13.13
CA LEU A 98 1.93 -7.64 -12.60
C LEU A 98 3.09 -7.39 -13.57
N ASP A 99 3.35 -8.30 -14.51
CA ASP A 99 4.40 -8.15 -15.52
C ASP A 99 4.03 -7.11 -16.59
N ASP A 100 2.75 -6.74 -16.69
CA ASP A 100 2.27 -5.73 -17.62
C ASP A 100 2.46 -4.31 -17.09
N LYS A 101 2.64 -4.17 -15.77
CA LYS A 101 2.76 -2.89 -15.07
C LYS A 101 3.78 -1.93 -15.71
N PRO A 102 5.00 -2.34 -16.11
CA PRO A 102 5.96 -1.43 -16.75
C PRO A 102 5.51 -0.89 -18.12
N ARG A 103 4.54 -1.56 -18.77
CA ARG A 103 3.95 -1.16 -20.05
C ARG A 103 2.71 -0.28 -19.89
N LEU A 104 2.26 -0.03 -18.66
CA LEU A 104 1.06 0.74 -18.33
C LEU A 104 1.38 2.04 -17.54
N PRO A 105 2.29 2.90 -18.02
CA PRO A 105 2.73 4.08 -17.27
C PRO A 105 1.61 5.08 -16.98
N TYR A 106 0.65 5.25 -17.88
CA TYR A 106 -0.46 6.18 -17.66
C TYR A 106 -1.49 5.61 -16.68
N THR A 107 -1.73 4.30 -16.71
CA THR A 107 -2.55 3.61 -15.70
C THR A 107 -1.92 3.77 -14.31
N GLU A 108 -0.61 3.59 -14.18
CA GLU A 108 0.12 3.86 -12.93
C GLU A 108 -0.04 5.31 -12.48
N ALA A 109 0.10 6.26 -13.40
CA ALA A 109 -0.09 7.69 -13.14
C ALA A 109 -1.49 8.02 -12.60
N VAL A 110 -2.54 7.43 -13.17
CA VAL A 110 -3.93 7.63 -12.72
C VAL A 110 -4.15 7.06 -11.31
N ILE A 111 -3.61 5.87 -11.04
CA ILE A 111 -3.69 5.26 -9.70
C ILE A 111 -2.99 6.15 -8.66
N HIS A 112 -1.79 6.63 -8.97
CA HIS A 112 -1.02 7.48 -8.05
C HIS A 112 -1.69 8.84 -7.82
N GLU A 113 -2.26 9.45 -8.85
CA GLU A 113 -3.01 10.69 -8.69
C GLU A 113 -4.29 10.49 -7.87
N THR A 114 -4.96 9.33 -8.03
CA THR A 114 -6.11 8.97 -7.21
C THR A 114 -5.73 8.86 -5.74
N LEU A 115 -4.62 8.17 -5.44
CA LEU A 115 -4.10 8.03 -4.08
C LEU A 115 -3.74 9.39 -3.47
N ARG A 116 -3.11 10.29 -4.25
CA ARG A 116 -2.76 11.63 -3.80
C ARG A 116 -4.01 12.45 -3.46
N LYS A 117 -4.95 12.56 -4.40
CA LYS A 117 -6.12 13.43 -4.26
C LYS A 117 -7.16 12.92 -3.26
N SER A 118 -7.43 11.62 -3.27
CA SER A 118 -8.44 11.04 -2.36
C SER A 118 -8.00 11.12 -0.90
N CYS A 119 -6.69 11.04 -0.63
CA CYS A 119 -6.07 11.19 0.69
C CYS A 119 -6.89 10.50 1.81
N LEU A 120 -7.28 9.24 1.57
CA LEU A 120 -8.29 8.52 2.35
C LEU A 120 -7.94 8.33 3.82
N VAL A 121 -6.65 8.20 4.11
CA VAL A 121 -6.15 8.09 5.47
C VAL A 121 -5.23 9.29 5.72
N PRO A 122 -5.76 10.41 6.24
CA PRO A 122 -4.92 11.53 6.65
C PRO A 122 -4.10 11.21 7.93
N ILE A 123 -4.17 9.96 8.41
CA ILE A 123 -3.55 9.47 9.64
C ILE A 123 -2.17 8.87 9.31
N GLY A 124 -1.12 9.69 9.41
CA GLY A 124 0.22 9.18 9.65
C GLY A 124 0.42 8.98 11.15
N LEU A 125 0.54 7.74 11.61
CA LEU A 125 0.95 7.45 12.99
C LEU A 125 2.47 7.58 13.08
N GLN A 126 2.94 8.75 13.51
CA GLN A 126 4.28 8.90 14.08
C GLN A 126 4.18 8.59 15.58
N GLN A 127 5.13 7.82 16.12
CA GLN A 127 5.18 7.41 17.53
C GLN A 127 4.77 8.55 18.48
N GLY A 128 3.55 8.46 19.01
CA GLY A 128 3.03 9.37 20.05
C GLY A 128 2.54 10.76 19.61
N ALA A 129 2.59 11.13 18.32
CA ALA A 129 2.08 12.41 17.85
C ALA A 129 1.09 12.22 16.68
N VAL A 130 -0.16 12.62 16.91
CA VAL A 130 -1.23 12.57 15.92
C VAL A 130 -0.96 13.61 14.83
N LEU A 131 -0.41 13.17 13.70
CA LEU A 131 -0.13 14.00 12.52
C LEU A 131 -1.33 14.06 11.56
N ASN A 132 -2.56 14.03 12.09
CA ASN A 132 -3.82 13.80 11.36
C ASN A 132 -4.19 14.85 10.29
N GLY A 133 -3.41 15.94 10.15
CA GLY A 133 -3.65 16.98 9.14
C GLY A 133 -2.50 17.18 8.15
N ALA A 134 -1.33 16.55 8.36
CA ALA A 134 -0.15 16.87 7.56
C ALA A 134 -0.19 16.24 6.17
N ILE A 135 -0.70 15.01 6.00
CA ILE A 135 -0.64 14.35 4.69
C ILE A 135 -1.58 15.03 3.69
N PHE A 136 -2.83 15.32 4.09
CA PHE A 136 -3.76 16.05 3.23
C PHE A 136 -3.21 17.43 2.85
N THR A 137 -2.66 18.16 3.82
CA THR A 137 -2.08 19.48 3.56
C THR A 137 -0.87 19.37 2.63
N ILE A 138 0.06 18.45 2.86
CA ILE A 138 1.21 18.20 1.95
C ILE A 138 0.74 17.83 0.55
N HIS A 139 -0.25 16.94 0.41
CA HIS A 139 -0.82 16.54 -0.87
C HIS A 139 -1.52 17.68 -1.60
N HIS A 140 -1.95 18.73 -0.90
CA HIS A 140 -2.61 19.90 -1.48
C HIS A 140 -1.76 21.18 -1.42
N ASP A 141 -0.49 21.07 -1.02
CA ASP A 141 0.41 22.21 -0.87
C ASP A 141 1.07 22.55 -2.20
N THR A 142 0.97 23.81 -2.60
CA THR A 142 1.54 24.33 -3.85
C THR A 142 3.07 24.33 -3.86
N ARG A 143 3.73 24.13 -2.72
CA ARG A 143 5.18 23.93 -2.63
C ARG A 143 5.62 22.58 -3.20
N TYR A 144 4.75 21.57 -3.19
CA TYR A 144 5.03 20.22 -3.68
C TYR A 144 4.28 19.88 -4.96
N TRP A 145 3.11 20.49 -5.17
CA TRP A 145 2.19 20.11 -6.25
C TRP A 145 1.69 21.32 -7.02
N ASP A 146 1.99 21.37 -8.32
CA ASP A 146 1.37 22.34 -9.23
C ASP A 146 -0.11 22.01 -9.44
N ASN A 147 -0.98 23.01 -9.32
CA ASN A 147 -2.44 22.86 -9.40
C ASN A 147 -2.95 21.66 -8.55
N PRO A 148 -2.75 21.69 -7.22
CA PRO A 148 -3.00 20.53 -6.36
C PRO A 148 -4.45 20.05 -6.38
N ASP A 149 -5.37 20.98 -6.64
CA ASP A 149 -6.82 20.74 -6.69
C ASP A 149 -7.27 20.05 -7.98
N GLU A 150 -6.48 20.13 -9.05
CA GLU A 150 -6.78 19.45 -10.32
C GLU A 150 -6.35 17.97 -10.25
N PHE A 151 -7.16 17.10 -10.84
CA PHE A 151 -6.81 15.71 -11.07
C PHE A 151 -5.98 15.62 -12.35
N LEU A 152 -4.66 15.55 -12.21
CA LEU A 152 -3.71 15.63 -13.33
C LEU A 152 -2.75 14.43 -13.31
N PRO A 153 -3.12 13.28 -13.89
CA PRO A 153 -2.25 12.12 -14.00
C PRO A 153 -0.91 12.43 -14.67
N GLU A 154 -0.89 13.35 -15.63
CA GLU A 154 0.30 13.77 -16.39
C GLU A 154 1.46 14.18 -15.48
N ARG A 155 1.20 14.66 -14.25
CA ARG A 155 2.28 15.02 -13.32
C ARG A 155 3.18 13.83 -13.01
N TRP A 156 2.67 12.61 -13.10
CA TRP A 156 3.39 11.37 -12.82
C TRP A 156 4.17 10.83 -14.02
N LEU A 157 4.16 11.54 -15.14
CA LEU A 157 4.90 11.19 -16.33
C LEU A 157 6.07 12.16 -16.55
N ASN A 158 7.19 11.65 -17.06
CA ASN A 158 8.26 12.50 -17.59
C ASN A 158 7.99 12.88 -19.06
N ASP A 159 8.90 13.66 -19.65
CA ASP A 159 8.81 14.11 -21.06
C ASP A 159 8.79 12.96 -22.08
N GLU A 160 9.26 11.77 -21.70
CA GLU A 160 9.23 10.55 -22.52
C GLU A 160 7.93 9.73 -22.33
N GLY A 161 7.00 10.19 -21.49
CA GLY A 161 5.77 9.48 -21.15
C GLY A 161 5.98 8.29 -20.19
N LYS A 162 7.15 8.18 -19.56
CA LYS A 162 7.43 7.13 -18.56
C LYS A 162 6.95 7.56 -17.18
N PHE A 163 6.43 6.59 -16.45
CA PHE A 163 5.95 6.78 -15.08
C PHE A 163 7.11 7.08 -14.11
N VAL A 164 6.91 8.07 -13.22
CA VAL A 164 7.86 8.53 -12.21
C VAL A 164 7.24 8.42 -10.83
N THR A 165 7.78 7.53 -9.99
CA THR A 165 7.26 7.27 -8.63
C THR A 165 7.75 8.23 -7.57
N LYS A 166 8.95 8.81 -7.74
CA LYS A 166 9.61 9.62 -6.72
C LYS A 166 9.20 11.08 -6.84
N LYS A 167 8.19 11.47 -6.07
CA LYS A 167 7.80 12.87 -5.85
C LYS A 167 7.86 13.21 -4.38
N GLU A 168 8.55 14.30 -4.05
CA GLU A 168 8.56 14.81 -2.70
C GLU A 168 7.15 15.20 -2.28
N GLY A 169 6.74 14.83 -1.06
CA GLY A 169 5.40 15.07 -0.57
C GLY A 169 4.34 14.08 -1.03
N PHE A 170 4.68 12.99 -1.72
CA PHE A 170 3.74 11.90 -1.98
C PHE A 170 3.82 10.82 -0.88
N LEU A 171 2.82 10.79 -0.01
CA LEU A 171 2.80 9.97 1.21
C LEU A 171 1.44 9.27 1.40
N PRO A 172 0.92 8.52 0.40
CA PRO A 172 -0.42 7.93 0.45
C PRO A 172 -0.58 6.85 1.53
N PHE A 173 0.53 6.32 2.05
CA PHE A 173 0.57 5.30 3.10
C PHE A 173 1.27 5.80 4.38
N GLY A 174 1.41 7.12 4.54
CA GLY A 174 2.10 7.73 5.67
C GLY A 174 3.63 7.78 5.54
N ILE A 175 4.28 8.15 6.65
CA ILE A 175 5.74 8.14 6.81
C ILE A 175 6.05 7.11 7.89
N ASP A 176 6.81 6.07 7.54
CA ASP A 176 7.39 5.14 8.49
C ASP A 176 8.88 5.46 8.64
N PRO A 177 9.32 6.03 9.78
CA PRO A 177 10.72 6.37 10.00
C PRO A 177 11.64 5.15 9.77
N ASP A 178 11.25 3.97 10.25
CA ASP A 178 12.12 2.79 10.23
C ASP A 178 12.24 2.15 8.84
N ARG A 179 11.26 2.35 7.95
CA ARG A 179 11.31 1.87 6.56
C ARG A 179 11.97 2.86 5.61
N ASP A 180 11.77 4.16 5.78
CA ASP A 180 12.33 5.18 4.88
C ASP A 180 13.84 5.41 5.08
N HIS A 181 14.39 5.01 6.24
CA HIS A 181 15.83 5.02 6.50
C HIS A 181 16.63 4.00 5.66
N LEU A 182 16.00 2.92 5.18
CA LEU A 182 16.65 1.93 4.32
C LEU A 182 16.82 2.42 2.86
N ALA A 183 16.04 3.42 2.44
CA ALA A 183 16.12 4.01 1.10
C ALA A 183 17.08 5.22 1.01
N SER A 184 17.70 5.62 2.12
CA SER A 184 18.61 6.77 2.19
C SER A 184 20.08 6.32 2.00
N PRO A 185 20.81 6.81 0.99
CA PRO A 185 22.22 6.46 0.76
C PRO A 185 23.19 6.94 1.87
N ARG A 186 22.72 7.67 2.87
CA ARG A 186 23.59 8.46 3.75
C ARG A 186 24.28 7.69 4.89
N ARG A 187 24.19 6.35 4.98
CA ARG A 187 24.82 5.60 6.08
C ARG A 187 25.76 4.46 5.74
N VAL A 188 26.14 4.24 4.48
CA VAL A 188 27.27 3.34 4.16
C VAL A 188 28.63 3.97 4.55
N ALA A 189 28.68 5.28 4.83
CA ALA A 189 29.92 5.99 5.17
C ALA A 189 30.17 6.21 6.67
N ALA A 190 29.26 5.82 7.56
CA ALA A 190 29.38 6.11 9.00
C ALA A 190 29.84 4.92 9.87
N THR A 191 29.84 3.70 9.34
CA THR A 191 30.23 2.49 10.11
C THR A 191 31.71 2.13 10.02
N ASN A 192 32.53 2.88 9.26
CA ASN A 192 33.96 2.59 9.06
C ASN A 192 34.93 3.62 9.66
N ARG A 193 34.51 4.39 10.66
CA ARG A 193 35.37 5.41 11.30
C ARG A 193 35.58 5.28 12.81
N HIS A 194 35.21 4.16 13.43
CA HIS A 194 35.46 3.88 14.86
C HIS A 194 36.13 2.51 15.12
N ALA A 195 36.94 2.03 14.18
CA ALA A 195 37.79 0.86 14.37
C ALA A 195 39.24 1.14 13.91
N SER A 196 39.80 2.27 14.34
CA SER A 196 41.24 2.55 14.32
C SER A 196 41.48 3.72 15.27
N ASP A 197 41.65 3.42 16.55
CA ASP A 197 42.50 4.12 17.53
C ASP A 197 42.44 3.37 18.87
#